data_AF-A0A1C6TT32-F1
#
_entry.id   AF-A0A1C6TT32-F1
#
_cell.length_a   1.000
_cell.length_b   1.000
_cell.length_c   1.000
_cell.angle_alpha   90.00
_cell.angle_beta   90.00
_cell.angle_gamma   90.00
#
_symmetry.space_group_name_H-M   'P 1'
#
loop_
_entity.id
_entity.type
_entity.pdbx_description
1 polymer ?
#
loop_
_entity_poly.entity_id
_entity_poly.type
_entity_poly.pdbx_seq_one_letter_code
_entity_poly.pdbx_strand_id
1 'polypeptide(L)'
;MSLTDGIGADIQAMTAGVDRTQQEAGAVDHAVEQIIARAVASGFAGIAAGLAPARQVLQQARSRLAQAGGVLGEASRSLSAVPQQPSPQATIAALAPVVAALTAVESHVAAAGSAVDDTRRLITAALQGGQPGPTLSRLHQVLQVLATVRTRGIEARQHIDTALAQARQVGELGN
;
A
#
# COMPACT_ATOMS: atom_id res chain seq x y z
N MET A 1 16.71 -12.52 -16.89
CA MET A 1 16.62 -11.53 -15.78
C MET A 1 17.32 -12.11 -14.58
N SER A 2 18.12 -11.32 -13.88
CA SER A 2 18.65 -11.69 -12.58
C SER A 2 17.54 -11.70 -11.54
N LEU A 3 17.71 -12.44 -10.42
CA LEU A 3 16.74 -12.45 -9.32
C LEU A 3 16.53 -11.04 -8.73
N THR A 4 17.59 -10.21 -8.71
CA THR A 4 17.51 -8.81 -8.27
C THR A 4 16.68 -7.95 -9.22
N ASP A 5 16.69 -8.23 -10.53
CA ASP A 5 15.81 -7.54 -11.49
C ASP A 5 14.33 -7.85 -11.20
N GLY A 6 14.01 -9.09 -10.85
CA GLY A 6 12.66 -9.51 -10.48
C GLY A 6 12.17 -8.79 -9.23
N ILE A 7 12.99 -8.78 -8.17
CA ILE A 7 12.69 -8.06 -6.92
C ILE A 7 12.48 -6.55 -7.19
N GLY A 8 13.31 -5.96 -8.06
CA GLY A 8 13.19 -4.55 -8.43
C GLY A 8 11.86 -4.26 -9.15
N ALA A 9 11.46 -5.11 -10.09
CA ALA A 9 10.19 -4.99 -10.79
C ALA A 9 9.00 -5.10 -9.83
N ASP A 10 9.05 -6.01 -8.85
CA ASP A 10 7.98 -6.15 -7.86
C ASP A 10 7.87 -4.92 -6.96
N ILE A 11 9.00 -4.38 -6.48
CA ILE A 11 9.01 -3.14 -5.67
C ILE A 11 8.44 -1.96 -6.46
N GLN A 12 8.78 -1.84 -7.75
CA GLN A 12 8.21 -0.81 -8.61
C GLN A 12 6.70 -0.97 -8.79
N ALA A 13 6.22 -2.20 -9.01
CA ALA A 13 4.80 -2.49 -9.12
C ALA A 13 4.04 -2.17 -7.81
N MET A 14 4.62 -2.51 -6.66
CA MET A 14 4.08 -2.15 -5.35
C MET A 14 4.00 -0.63 -5.17
N THR A 15 5.04 0.10 -5.55
CA THR A 15 5.09 1.57 -5.46
C THR A 15 3.98 2.20 -6.30
N ALA A 16 3.85 1.78 -7.56
CA ALA A 16 2.77 2.26 -8.44
C ALA A 16 1.37 1.94 -7.88
N GLY A 17 1.20 0.77 -7.24
CA GLY A 17 -0.05 0.42 -6.58
C GLY A 17 -0.36 1.28 -5.36
N VAL A 18 0.64 1.60 -4.54
CA VAL A 18 0.50 2.52 -3.40
C VAL A 18 0.11 3.92 -3.88
N ASP A 19 0.79 4.45 -4.90
CA ASP A 19 0.50 5.76 -5.47
C ASP A 19 -0.92 5.84 -6.03
N ARG A 20 -1.33 4.83 -6.81
CA ARG A 20 -2.69 4.72 -7.32
C ARG A 20 -3.72 4.69 -6.19
N THR A 21 -3.44 3.93 -5.13
CA THR A 21 -4.33 3.86 -3.96
C THR A 21 -4.46 5.22 -3.29
N GLN A 22 -3.37 5.99 -3.15
CA GLN A 22 -3.43 7.34 -2.59
C GLN A 22 -4.28 8.30 -3.43
N GLN A 23 -4.15 8.22 -4.77
CA GLN A 23 -4.93 9.05 -5.68
C GLN A 23 -6.42 8.75 -5.56
N GLU A 24 -6.80 7.48 -5.57
CA GLU A 24 -8.21 7.07 -5.40
C GLU A 24 -8.76 7.43 -4.03
N ALA A 25 -7.99 7.24 -2.95
CA ALA A 25 -8.38 7.66 -1.61
C ALA A 25 -8.57 9.19 -1.52
N GLY A 26 -7.73 9.98 -2.20
CA GLY A 26 -7.91 11.42 -2.32
C GLY A 26 -9.18 11.81 -3.07
N ALA A 27 -9.50 11.09 -4.14
CA ALA A 27 -10.74 11.32 -4.89
C ALA A 27 -12.00 10.96 -4.08
N VAL A 28 -11.94 9.92 -3.25
CA VAL A 28 -13.01 9.59 -2.30
C VAL A 28 -13.17 10.70 -1.26
N ASP A 29 -12.08 11.20 -0.66
CA ASP A 29 -12.16 12.29 0.33
C ASP A 29 -12.83 13.53 -0.27
N HIS A 30 -12.45 13.90 -1.49
CA HIS A 30 -13.07 15.02 -2.20
C HIS A 30 -14.56 14.78 -2.48
N ALA A 31 -14.95 13.57 -2.88
CA ALA A 31 -16.36 13.22 -3.08
C ALA A 31 -17.17 13.31 -1.77
N VAL A 32 -16.61 12.82 -0.66
CA VAL A 32 -17.23 12.91 0.68
C VAL A 32 -17.40 14.38 1.09
N GLU A 33 -16.40 15.22 0.86
CA GLU A 33 -16.48 16.66 1.14
C GLU A 33 -17.58 17.36 0.34
N GLN A 34 -17.74 17.03 -0.94
CA GLN A 34 -18.84 17.56 -1.75
C GLN A 34 -20.23 17.11 -1.25
N ILE A 35 -20.33 15.89 -0.70
CA ILE A 35 -21.57 15.41 -0.07
C ILE A 35 -21.86 16.19 1.21
N ILE A 36 -20.84 16.41 2.05
CA ILE A 36 -20.96 17.22 3.26
C ILE A 36 -21.44 18.63 2.93
N ALA A 37 -20.81 19.30 1.96
CA ALA A 37 -21.18 20.67 1.57
C ALA A 37 -22.65 20.76 1.10
N ARG A 38 -23.10 19.81 0.28
CA ARG A 38 -24.50 19.73 -0.20
C ARG A 38 -25.47 19.44 0.93
N ALA A 39 -25.12 18.54 1.85
CA ALA A 39 -25.95 18.22 3.01
C ALA A 39 -26.14 19.44 3.92
N VAL A 40 -25.05 20.18 4.21
CA VAL A 40 -25.10 21.41 5.01
C VAL A 40 -25.97 22.47 4.33
N ALA A 41 -25.78 22.72 3.04
CA ALA A 41 -26.57 23.69 2.28
C ALA A 41 -28.08 23.34 2.24
N SER A 42 -28.40 22.06 2.41
CA SER A 42 -29.78 21.54 2.40
C SER A 42 -30.37 21.35 3.81
N GLY A 43 -29.67 21.75 4.87
CA GLY A 43 -30.12 21.63 6.25
C GLY A 43 -29.95 20.24 6.89
N PHE A 44 -29.29 19.29 6.23
CA PHE A 44 -29.03 17.94 6.74
C PHE A 44 -27.73 17.85 7.55
N ALA A 45 -27.61 18.63 8.63
CA ALA A 45 -26.40 18.69 9.46
C ALA A 45 -25.98 17.32 10.03
N GLY A 46 -26.92 16.39 10.26
CA GLY A 46 -26.63 15.03 10.72
C GLY A 46 -25.77 14.21 9.75
N ILE A 47 -25.92 14.41 8.43
CA ILE A 47 -25.08 13.73 7.41
C ILE A 47 -23.64 14.24 7.51
N ALA A 48 -23.46 15.56 7.67
CA ALA A 48 -22.14 16.15 7.82
C ALA A 48 -21.42 15.62 9.07
N ALA A 49 -22.12 15.56 10.20
CA ALA A 49 -21.61 14.99 11.44
C ALA A 49 -21.26 13.49 11.29
N GLY A 50 -22.12 12.72 10.60
CA GLY A 50 -21.90 11.29 10.36
C GLY A 50 -20.72 10.98 9.43
N LEU A 51 -20.39 11.88 8.50
CA LEU A 51 -19.28 11.70 7.55
C LEU A 51 -17.92 12.17 8.08
N ALA A 52 -17.87 12.99 9.13
CA ALA A 52 -16.61 13.47 9.69
C ALA A 52 -15.67 12.32 10.16
N PRO A 53 -16.15 11.29 10.89
CA PRO A 53 -15.32 10.13 11.22
C PRO A 53 -14.80 9.38 9.99
N ALA A 54 -15.60 9.26 8.92
CA ALA A 54 -15.19 8.59 7.70
C ALA A 54 -14.00 9.29 7.03
N ARG A 55 -14.03 10.63 6.97
CA ARG A 55 -12.89 11.41 6.47
C ARG A 55 -11.64 11.21 7.32
N GLN A 56 -11.78 11.26 8.65
CA GLN A 56 -10.64 11.07 9.56
C GLN A 56 -9.97 9.70 9.34
N VAL A 57 -10.75 8.63 9.25
CA VAL A 57 -10.23 7.28 9.01
C VAL A 57 -9.59 7.17 7.61
N LEU A 58 -10.19 7.80 6.59
CA LEU A 58 -9.61 7.83 5.26
C LEU A 58 -8.26 8.57 5.21
N GLN A 59 -8.09 9.66 5.98
CA GLN A 59 -6.80 10.33 6.11
C GLN A 59 -5.75 9.45 6.82
N GLN A 60 -6.17 8.64 7.80
CA GLN A 60 -5.27 7.65 8.40
C GLN A 60 -4.82 6.63 7.36
N ALA A 61 -5.72 6.13 6.51
CA ALA A 61 -5.36 5.23 5.41
C ALA A 61 -4.31 5.87 4.49
N ARG A 62 -4.52 7.13 4.07
CA ARG A 62 -3.57 7.88 3.24
C ARG A 62 -2.22 8.06 3.89
N SER A 63 -2.18 8.35 5.20
CA SER A 63 -0.94 8.45 5.97
C SER A 63 -0.18 7.12 6.01
N ARG A 64 -0.88 5.98 6.20
CA ARG A 64 -0.27 4.64 6.13
C ARG A 64 0.31 4.35 4.75
N LEU A 65 -0.40 4.74 3.69
CA LEU A 65 0.10 4.58 2.32
C LEU A 65 1.33 5.44 2.06
N ALA A 66 1.39 6.66 2.61
CA ALA A 66 2.58 7.51 2.47
C ALA A 66 3.80 6.89 3.17
N GLN A 67 3.60 6.30 4.35
CA GLN A 67 4.64 5.55 5.05
C GLN A 67 5.11 4.34 4.22
N ALA A 68 4.18 3.57 3.64
CA ALA A 68 4.51 2.46 2.74
C ALA A 68 5.34 2.92 1.53
N GLY A 69 4.96 4.02 0.88
CA GLY A 69 5.71 4.59 -0.25
C GLY A 69 7.12 5.02 0.14
N GLY A 70 7.30 5.62 1.32
CA GLY A 70 8.62 5.97 1.85
C GLY A 70 9.52 4.74 2.03
N VAL A 71 9.00 3.69 2.66
CA VAL A 71 9.71 2.42 2.89
C VAL A 71 10.05 1.70 1.57
N LEU A 72 9.13 1.68 0.60
CA LEU A 72 9.40 1.13 -0.74
C LEU A 72 10.50 1.91 -1.47
N GLY A 73 10.51 3.24 -1.34
CA GLY A 73 11.56 4.09 -1.89
C GLY A 73 12.93 3.80 -1.28
N GLU A 74 13.00 3.54 0.02
CA GLU A 74 14.24 3.09 0.68
C GLU A 74 14.69 1.72 0.19
N ALA A 75 13.78 0.75 0.13
CA ALA A 75 14.06 -0.60 -0.38
C ALA A 75 14.62 -0.56 -1.82
N SER A 76 14.00 0.25 -2.69
CA SER A 76 14.46 0.44 -4.07
C SER A 76 15.87 1.02 -4.14
N ARG A 77 16.21 2.00 -3.29
CA ARG A 77 17.57 2.56 -3.22
C ARG A 77 18.58 1.53 -2.71
N SER A 78 18.23 0.76 -1.68
CA SER A 78 19.08 -0.32 -1.17
C SER A 78 19.38 -1.37 -2.24
N LEU A 79 18.36 -1.77 -3.01
CA LEU A 79 18.52 -2.74 -4.10
C LEU A 79 19.36 -2.17 -5.26
N SER A 80 19.19 -0.89 -5.58
CA SER A 80 19.95 -0.22 -6.66
C SER A 80 21.43 -0.03 -6.32
N ALA A 81 21.78 -0.06 -5.04
CA ALA A 81 23.17 0.02 -4.57
C ALA A 81 23.93 -1.32 -4.68
N VAL A 82 23.25 -2.41 -5.04
CA VAL A 82 23.87 -3.73 -5.19
C VAL A 82 24.69 -3.78 -6.47
N PRO A 83 25.99 -4.13 -6.41
CA PRO A 83 26.81 -4.33 -7.62
C PRO A 83 26.22 -5.40 -8.53
N GLN A 84 26.49 -5.36 -9.84
CA GLN A 84 25.97 -6.37 -10.78
C GLN A 84 26.50 -7.79 -10.54
N GLN A 85 27.65 -7.92 -9.89
CA GLN A 85 28.23 -9.20 -9.47
C GLN A 85 28.56 -9.13 -7.97
N PRO A 86 27.53 -9.13 -7.11
CA PRO A 86 27.74 -9.08 -5.67
C PRO A 86 28.30 -10.43 -5.20
N SER A 87 29.20 -10.39 -4.22
CA SER A 87 29.56 -11.62 -3.50
C SER A 87 28.33 -12.19 -2.79
N PRO A 88 28.31 -13.50 -2.45
CA PRO A 88 27.23 -14.07 -1.66
C PRO A 88 26.91 -13.29 -0.37
N GLN A 89 27.95 -12.88 0.36
CA GLN A 89 27.82 -12.09 1.59
C GLN A 89 27.28 -10.68 1.30
N ALA A 90 27.72 -10.03 0.22
CA ALA A 90 27.18 -8.73 -0.19
C ALA A 90 25.70 -8.82 -0.58
N THR A 91 25.29 -9.92 -1.24
CA THR A 91 23.89 -10.19 -1.58
C THR A 91 23.03 -10.34 -0.32
N ILE A 92 23.48 -11.14 0.64
CA ILE A 92 22.76 -11.34 1.91
C ILE A 92 22.62 -10.02 2.67
N ALA A 93 23.72 -9.25 2.78
CA ALA A 93 23.72 -7.95 3.46
C ALA A 93 22.79 -6.95 2.78
N ALA A 94 22.71 -6.96 1.44
CA ALA A 94 21.85 -6.06 0.69
C ALA A 94 20.37 -6.43 0.73
N LEU A 95 20.02 -7.72 0.79
CA LEU A 95 18.63 -8.16 0.79
C LEU A 95 17.98 -8.12 2.18
N ALA A 96 18.77 -8.16 3.27
CA ALA A 96 18.27 -8.04 4.64
C ALA A 96 17.42 -6.76 4.89
N PRO A 97 17.83 -5.54 4.50
CA PRO A 97 16.98 -4.35 4.65
C PRO A 97 15.74 -4.39 3.75
N VAL A 98 15.83 -5.00 2.56
CA VAL A 98 14.67 -5.15 1.65
C VAL A 98 13.62 -6.08 2.27
N VAL A 99 14.04 -7.17 2.92
CA VAL A 99 13.18 -8.04 3.72
C VAL A 99 12.41 -7.25 4.78
N ALA A 100 13.11 -6.45 5.58
CA ALA A 100 12.50 -5.67 6.65
C ALA A 100 11.51 -4.64 6.09
N ALA A 101 11.87 -4.00 4.97
CA ALA A 101 11.03 -3.04 4.28
C ALA A 101 9.73 -3.68 3.77
N LEU A 102 9.79 -4.86 3.14
CA LEU A 102 8.59 -5.55 2.65
C LEU A 102 7.63 -5.92 3.80
N THR A 103 8.16 -6.38 4.94
CA THR A 103 7.35 -6.65 6.14
C THR A 103 6.67 -5.39 6.66
N ALA A 104 7.39 -4.26 6.71
CA ALA A 104 6.81 -2.99 7.13
C ALA A 104 5.73 -2.50 6.16
N VAL A 105 5.97 -2.63 4.85
CA VAL A 105 4.99 -2.28 3.81
C VAL A 105 3.74 -3.14 3.92
N GLU A 106 3.86 -4.44 4.15
CA GLU A 106 2.68 -5.32 4.38
C GLU A 106 1.83 -4.81 5.54
N SER A 107 2.46 -4.45 6.67
CA SER A 107 1.77 -3.90 7.83
C SER A 107 1.04 -2.59 7.50
N HIS A 108 1.70 -1.66 6.80
CA HIS A 108 1.09 -0.41 6.38
C HIS A 108 -0.08 -0.60 5.39
N VAL A 109 0.08 -1.50 4.42
CA VAL A 109 -0.95 -1.84 3.41
C VAL A 109 -2.16 -2.48 4.08
N ALA A 110 -1.95 -3.40 5.02
CA ALA A 110 -3.01 -4.04 5.79
C ALA A 110 -3.77 -3.01 6.65
N ALA A 111 -3.05 -2.12 7.35
CA ALA A 111 -3.66 -1.05 8.14
C ALA A 111 -4.46 -0.07 7.28
N ALA A 112 -3.94 0.29 6.10
CA ALA A 112 -4.67 1.11 5.13
C ALA A 112 -5.95 0.41 4.65
N GLY A 113 -5.89 -0.88 4.34
CA GLY A 113 -7.04 -1.68 3.94
C GLY A 113 -8.15 -1.71 5.01
N SER A 114 -7.78 -1.91 6.28
CA SER A 114 -8.74 -1.85 7.39
C SER A 114 -9.41 -0.48 7.47
N ALA A 115 -8.63 0.59 7.39
CA ALA A 115 -9.16 1.97 7.45
C ALA A 115 -10.08 2.28 6.26
N VAL A 116 -9.78 1.78 5.05
CA VAL A 116 -10.65 1.94 3.87
C VAL A 116 -11.98 1.19 4.08
N ASP A 117 -11.96 -0.01 4.63
CA ASP A 117 -13.19 -0.76 4.92
C ASP A 117 -14.02 -0.11 6.05
N ASP A 118 -13.37 0.43 7.09
CA ASP A 118 -14.04 1.21 8.13
C ASP A 118 -14.68 2.49 7.56
N THR A 119 -13.96 3.18 6.66
CA THR A 119 -14.49 4.34 5.92
C THR A 119 -15.75 3.97 5.13
N ARG A 120 -15.72 2.82 4.44
CA ARG A 120 -16.88 2.30 3.69
C ARG A 120 -18.08 2.05 4.61
N ARG A 121 -17.87 1.45 5.77
CA ARG A 121 -18.91 1.20 6.78
C ARG A 121 -19.51 2.51 7.31
N LEU A 122 -18.66 3.48 7.65
CA LEU A 122 -19.08 4.79 8.14
C LEU A 122 -19.89 5.57 7.10
N ILE A 123 -19.46 5.59 5.83
CA ILE A 123 -20.19 6.24 4.74
C ILE A 123 -21.54 5.56 4.51
N THR A 124 -21.59 4.23 4.56
CA THR A 124 -22.84 3.48 4.39
C THR A 124 -23.84 3.84 5.50
N ALA A 125 -23.38 3.93 6.74
CA ALA A 125 -24.22 4.31 7.88
C ALA A 125 -24.69 5.78 7.79
N ALA A 126 -23.78 6.70 7.47
CA ALA A 126 -24.10 8.14 7.40
C ALA A 126 -25.03 8.52 6.23
N LEU A 127 -25.03 7.72 5.16
CA LEU A 127 -25.83 7.94 3.95
C LEU A 127 -26.97 6.93 3.79
N GLN A 128 -27.41 6.31 4.89
CA GLN A 128 -28.53 5.39 4.87
C GLN A 128 -29.78 6.07 4.28
N GLY A 129 -30.35 5.49 3.22
CA GLY A 129 -31.48 6.07 2.48
C GLY A 129 -31.10 7.03 1.34
N GLY A 130 -29.81 7.30 1.12
CA GLY A 130 -29.29 8.07 -0.03
C GLY A 130 -28.72 7.19 -1.15
N GLN A 131 -27.94 7.80 -2.06
CA GLN A 131 -27.21 7.10 -3.15
C GLN A 131 -25.69 7.17 -2.98
N PRO A 132 -25.08 6.43 -2.04
CA PRO A 132 -23.62 6.41 -1.84
C PRO A 132 -22.85 5.58 -2.89
N GLY A 133 -23.55 4.99 -3.87
CA GLY A 133 -23.03 3.97 -4.80
C GLY A 133 -21.68 4.31 -5.46
N PRO A 134 -21.51 5.49 -6.09
CA PRO A 134 -20.24 5.85 -6.72
C PRO A 134 -19.06 5.92 -5.74
N THR A 135 -19.29 6.46 -4.54
CA THR A 135 -18.25 6.57 -3.49
C THR A 135 -17.87 5.21 -2.95
N LEU A 136 -18.86 4.33 -2.70
CA LEU A 136 -18.62 2.96 -2.24
C LEU A 136 -17.90 2.11 -3.30
N SER A 137 -18.23 2.31 -4.59
CA SER A 137 -17.55 1.63 -5.69
C SER A 137 -16.07 2.00 -5.76
N ARG A 138 -15.72 3.28 -5.59
CA ARG A 138 -14.33 3.73 -5.52
C ARG A 138 -13.58 3.13 -4.33
N LEU A 139 -14.19 3.11 -3.15
CA LEU A 139 -13.59 2.44 -1.98
C LEU A 139 -13.36 0.93 -2.22
N HIS A 140 -14.25 0.27 -2.96
CA HIS A 140 -14.02 -1.11 -3.36
C HIS A 140 -12.83 -1.25 -4.33
N GLN A 141 -12.69 -0.36 -5.31
CA GLN A 141 -11.51 -0.32 -6.19
C GLN A 141 -10.21 -0.12 -5.41
N VAL A 142 -10.21 0.76 -4.40
CA VAL A 142 -9.07 0.96 -3.49
C VAL A 142 -8.68 -0.36 -2.80
N LEU A 143 -9.66 -1.10 -2.27
CA LEU A 143 -9.41 -2.40 -1.64
C LEU A 143 -8.82 -3.43 -2.63
N GLN A 144 -9.31 -3.44 -3.88
CA GLN A 144 -8.77 -4.32 -4.93
C GLN A 144 -7.31 -4.00 -5.26
N VAL A 145 -6.97 -2.71 -5.40
CA VAL A 145 -5.58 -2.29 -5.65
C VAL A 145 -4.68 -2.69 -4.47
N LEU A 146 -5.14 -2.51 -3.23
CA LEU A 146 -4.39 -2.93 -2.03
C LEU A 146 -4.16 -4.44 -1.98
N ALA A 147 -5.14 -5.23 -2.39
CA ALA A 147 -4.98 -6.68 -2.51
C ALA A 147 -3.89 -7.03 -3.54
N THR A 148 -3.86 -6.35 -4.70
CA THR A 148 -2.79 -6.53 -5.70
C THR A 148 -1.42 -6.15 -5.15
N VAL A 149 -1.29 -5.03 -4.42
CA VAL A 149 -0.03 -4.63 -3.77
C VAL A 149 0.44 -5.72 -2.80
N ARG A 150 -0.46 -6.30 -2.02
CA ARG A 150 -0.13 -7.39 -1.09
C ARG A 150 0.37 -8.64 -1.83
N THR A 151 -0.30 -9.05 -2.91
CA THR A 151 0.15 -10.17 -3.75
C THR A 151 1.56 -9.94 -4.27
N ARG A 152 1.85 -8.74 -4.79
CA ARG A 152 3.20 -8.37 -5.25
C ARG A 152 4.23 -8.40 -4.13
N GLY A 153 3.88 -7.99 -2.91
CA GLY A 153 4.75 -8.10 -1.75
C GLY A 153 5.11 -9.55 -1.41
N ILE A 154 4.16 -10.48 -1.55
CA ILE A 154 4.40 -11.91 -1.34
C ILE A 154 5.33 -12.48 -2.43
N GLU A 155 5.11 -12.12 -3.70
CA GLU A 155 5.98 -12.52 -4.82
C GLU A 155 7.41 -12.00 -4.64
N ALA A 156 7.57 -10.71 -4.32
CA ALA A 156 8.86 -10.10 -4.02
C ALA A 156 9.59 -10.85 -2.90
N ARG A 157 8.85 -11.23 -1.86
CA ARG A 157 9.39 -11.98 -0.72
C ARG A 157 9.91 -13.35 -1.14
N GLN A 158 9.16 -14.08 -1.96
CA GLN A 158 9.58 -15.38 -2.49
C GLN A 158 10.83 -15.27 -3.36
N HIS A 159 10.92 -14.23 -4.20
CA HIS A 159 12.12 -13.96 -5.00
C HIS A 159 13.34 -13.70 -4.10
N ILE A 160 13.18 -12.91 -3.02
CA ILE A 160 14.25 -12.65 -2.06
C ILE A 160 14.67 -13.93 -1.33
N ASP A 161 13.73 -14.73 -0.84
CA ASP A 161 14.06 -15.95 -0.11
C ASP A 161 14.81 -16.95 -1.03
N THR A 162 14.44 -17.01 -2.32
CA THR A 162 15.16 -17.77 -3.34
C THR A 162 16.59 -17.24 -3.53
N ALA A 163 16.76 -15.93 -3.66
CA ALA A 163 18.07 -15.31 -3.83
C ALA A 163 18.98 -15.51 -2.60
N LEU A 164 18.42 -15.43 -1.39
CA LEU A 164 19.14 -15.70 -0.14
C LEU A 164 19.57 -17.17 -0.04
N ALA A 165 18.71 -18.12 -0.41
CA ALA A 165 19.05 -19.53 -0.43
C ALA A 165 20.21 -19.83 -1.41
N GLN A 166 20.15 -19.27 -2.62
CA GLN A 166 21.21 -19.42 -3.62
C GLN A 166 22.53 -18.81 -3.15
N ALA A 167 22.50 -17.61 -2.57
CA ALA A 167 23.70 -16.96 -2.04
C ALA A 167 24.35 -17.82 -0.94
N ARG A 168 23.56 -18.36 0.00
CA ARG A 168 24.09 -19.23 1.06
C ARG A 168 24.73 -20.50 0.50
N GLN A 169 24.08 -21.17 -0.44
CA GLN A 169 24.60 -22.38 -1.07
C GLN A 169 25.94 -22.15 -1.78
N VAL A 170 26.06 -21.04 -2.53
CA VAL A 170 27.32 -20.69 -3.21
C VAL A 170 28.41 -20.30 -2.20
N GLY A 171 28.05 -19.60 -1.12
CA GLY A 171 28.99 -19.26 -0.05
C GLY A 171 29.51 -20.47 0.71
N GLU A 172 28.73 -21.54 0.86
CA GLU A 172 29.14 -22.80 1.47
C GLU A 172 30.09 -23.62 0.59
N LEU A 173 29.94 -23.55 -0.74
CA LEU A 173 30.80 -24.26 -1.71
C LEU A 173 32.14 -23.55 -1.97
N GLY A 174 32.24 -22.26 -1.63
CA GLY A 174 33.42 -21.42 -1.84
C GLY A 174 34.34 -21.25 -0.62
N ASN A 175 34.06 -21.94 0.48
CA ASN A 175 34.92 -22.03 1.67
C ASN A 175 35.71 -23.33 1.70
#